data_AF-A0A3L6P5B9-F1
#
_entry.id   AF-A0A3L6P5B9-F1
#
_cell.length_a   1.000
_cell.length_b   1.000
_cell.length_c   1.000
_cell.angle_alpha   90.00
_cell.angle_beta   90.00
_cell.angle_gamma   90.00
#
_symmetry.space_group_name_H-M   'P 1'
#
loop_
_entity.id
_entity.type
_entity.pdbx_description
1 polymer ?
#
loop_
_entity_poly.entity_id
_entity_poly.type
_entity_poly.pdbx_seq_one_letter_code
_entity_poly.pdbx_strand_id
1 'polypeptide(L)'
;MAQPHPKLFGRPLHISFFATQVLLFRGLMFPATRAAKVTPGSNLQRWLSTALAEFELFTTFMAYITEEELTSFWGRFARTQLILCGNFLIYLFLLASDPRDIEAAYRLLEKFHQSLQRLGATEDVAAKVFLRPVILRIDSFFMQATELIKHGRTVVLEPPVMTVPRGES
;
A
#
# COMPACT_ATOMS: atom_id res chain seq x y z
N MET A 1 -12.13 32.75 20.25
CA MET A 1 -11.45 32.97 18.96
C MET A 1 -11.30 31.61 18.28
N ALA A 2 -12.12 31.33 17.27
CA ALA A 2 -12.02 30.11 16.49
C ALA A 2 -10.87 30.26 15.49
N GLN A 3 -9.90 29.35 15.51
CA GLN A 3 -8.91 29.25 14.44
C GLN A 3 -9.62 28.86 13.14
N PRO A 4 -9.18 29.38 11.98
CA PRO A 4 -9.78 29.01 10.71
C PRO A 4 -9.32 27.60 10.37
N HIS A 5 -10.21 26.61 10.57
CA HIS A 5 -10.04 25.30 9.95
C HIS A 5 -10.01 25.51 8.43
N PRO A 6 -8.95 25.08 7.71
CA PRO A 6 -8.91 25.20 6.27
C PRO A 6 -10.09 24.42 5.69
N LYS A 7 -10.90 25.13 4.89
CA LYS A 7 -12.20 24.71 4.40
C LYS A 7 -12.12 23.37 3.66
N LEU A 8 -13.04 22.48 4.03
CA LEU A 8 -13.29 21.11 3.57
C LEU A 8 -13.69 20.94 2.08
N PHE A 9 -13.16 21.74 1.16
CA PHE A 9 -13.45 21.56 -0.28
C PHE A 9 -12.21 20.99 -0.98
N GLY A 10 -12.22 19.68 -1.25
CA GLY A 10 -11.17 19.04 -2.05
C GLY A 10 -10.84 17.60 -1.67
N ARG A 11 -11.40 17.09 -0.57
CA ARG A 11 -10.87 15.88 0.05
C ARG A 11 -10.98 14.59 -0.81
N PRO A 12 -12.04 14.31 -1.62
CA PRO A 12 -12.08 13.17 -2.55
C PRO A 12 -10.95 13.16 -3.59
N LEU A 13 -10.40 14.33 -3.92
CA LEU A 13 -9.26 14.47 -4.82
C LEU A 13 -7.98 13.84 -4.26
N HIS A 14 -7.84 13.77 -2.93
CA HIS A 14 -6.61 13.32 -2.30
C HIS A 14 -6.31 11.86 -2.60
N ILE A 15 -7.33 11.00 -2.68
CA ILE A 15 -7.12 9.57 -2.94
C ILE A 15 -6.82 9.33 -4.41
N SER A 16 -7.41 10.12 -5.30
CA SER A 16 -7.06 10.12 -6.72
C SER A 16 -5.63 10.62 -6.93
N PHE A 17 -5.20 11.62 -6.15
CA PHE A 17 -3.82 12.10 -6.12
C PHE A 17 -2.85 11.00 -5.68
N PHE A 18 -3.10 10.33 -4.55
CA PHE A 18 -2.25 9.22 -4.09
C PHE A 18 -2.25 8.05 -5.07
N ALA A 19 -3.40 7.70 -5.65
CA ALA A 19 -3.49 6.69 -6.70
C ALA A 19 -2.65 7.06 -7.93
N THR A 20 -2.61 8.33 -8.31
CA THR A 20 -1.74 8.81 -9.40
C THR A 20 -0.27 8.71 -9.02
N GLN A 21 0.10 9.05 -7.76
CA GLN A 21 1.45 8.83 -7.25
C GLN A 21 1.84 7.35 -7.27
N VAL A 22 0.93 6.42 -6.94
CA VAL A 22 1.18 4.97 -7.11
C VAL A 22 1.59 4.67 -8.54
N LEU A 23 0.82 5.13 -9.53
CA LEU A 23 1.10 4.84 -10.94
C LEU A 23 2.44 5.44 -11.37
N LEU A 24 2.73 6.67 -10.96
CA LEU A 24 4.00 7.34 -11.21
C LEU A 24 5.17 6.53 -10.64
N PHE A 25 5.14 6.18 -9.36
CA PHE A 25 6.23 5.46 -8.72
C PHE A 25 6.38 4.03 -9.26
N ARG A 26 5.30 3.36 -9.65
CA ARG A 26 5.39 2.07 -10.35
C ARG A 26 6.09 2.21 -11.70
N GLY A 27 5.85 3.30 -12.43
CA GLY A 27 6.56 3.61 -13.67
C GLY A 27 8.03 3.94 -13.43
N LEU A 28 8.32 4.82 -12.45
CA LEU A 28 9.68 5.24 -12.12
C LEU A 28 10.56 4.09 -11.62
N MET A 29 9.99 3.13 -10.88
CA MET A 29 10.70 1.96 -10.38
C MET A 29 10.76 0.79 -11.37
N PHE A 30 10.20 0.94 -12.58
CA PHE A 30 10.24 -0.11 -13.59
C PHE A 30 11.66 -0.22 -14.22
N PRO A 31 12.16 -1.44 -14.48
CA PRO A 31 11.59 -2.74 -14.13
C PRO A 31 11.95 -3.17 -12.70
N ALA A 32 10.94 -3.57 -11.91
CA ALA A 32 11.11 -3.97 -10.52
C ALA A 32 11.47 -5.47 -10.40
N THR A 33 12.60 -5.86 -10.98
CA THR A 33 13.09 -7.25 -10.96
C THR A 33 13.92 -7.54 -9.71
N ARG A 34 14.15 -8.83 -9.41
CA ARG A 34 15.09 -9.24 -8.35
C ARG A 34 16.50 -8.68 -8.58
N ALA A 35 16.94 -8.59 -9.84
CA ALA A 35 18.22 -7.99 -10.19
C ALA A 35 18.25 -6.49 -9.85
N ALA A 36 17.17 -5.76 -10.16
CA ALA A 36 17.08 -4.33 -9.84
C ALA A 36 17.16 -4.05 -8.33
N LYS A 37 16.73 -4.99 -7.48
CA LYS A 37 16.85 -4.87 -6.01
C LYS A 37 18.30 -4.84 -5.53
N VAL A 38 19.18 -5.58 -6.19
CA VAL A 38 20.59 -5.74 -5.77
C VAL A 38 21.55 -4.85 -6.56
N THR A 39 21.15 -4.34 -7.73
CA THR A 39 21.97 -3.45 -8.55
C THR A 39 21.96 -2.03 -7.98
N PRO A 40 23.12 -1.52 -7.50
CA PRO A 40 23.23 -0.13 -7.06
C PRO A 40 22.90 0.84 -8.18
N GLY A 41 22.12 1.87 -7.88
CA GLY A 41 21.77 2.91 -8.84
C GLY A 41 20.69 2.53 -9.87
N SER A 42 20.09 1.33 -9.75
CA SER A 42 18.89 0.98 -10.50
C SER A 42 17.76 1.98 -10.24
N ASN A 43 16.84 2.11 -11.20
CA ASN A 43 15.65 2.93 -11.04
C ASN A 43 14.87 2.58 -9.77
N LEU A 44 14.78 1.29 -9.45
CA LEU A 44 14.14 0.82 -8.23
C LEU A 44 14.82 1.40 -6.98
N GLN A 45 16.14 1.21 -6.82
CA GLN A 45 16.85 1.70 -5.63
C GLN A 45 16.83 3.22 -5.53
N ARG A 46 16.87 3.92 -6.67
CA ARG A 46 16.87 5.39 -6.71
C ARG A 46 15.56 5.99 -6.20
N TRP A 47 14.43 5.36 -6.53
CA TRP A 47 13.11 5.92 -6.27
C TRP A 47 12.38 5.29 -5.09
N LEU A 48 12.84 4.14 -4.57
CA LEU A 48 12.17 3.44 -3.48
C LEU A 48 12.08 4.29 -2.21
N SER A 49 13.20 4.86 -1.76
CA SER A 49 13.26 5.70 -0.57
C SER A 49 12.40 6.96 -0.70
N THR A 50 12.39 7.57 -1.90
CA THR A 50 11.47 8.69 -2.21
C THR A 50 10.01 8.25 -2.17
N ALA A 51 9.67 7.10 -2.75
CA ALA A 51 8.31 6.58 -2.75
C ALA A 51 7.80 6.29 -1.32
N LEU A 52 8.67 5.75 -0.46
CA LEU A 52 8.39 5.53 0.97
C LEU A 52 8.13 6.87 1.69
N ALA A 53 8.98 7.86 1.48
CA ALA A 53 8.82 9.18 2.10
C ALA A 53 7.53 9.89 1.65
N GLU A 54 7.20 9.85 0.36
CA GLU A 54 5.97 10.45 -0.17
C GLU A 54 4.71 9.73 0.33
N PHE A 55 4.75 8.41 0.52
CA PHE A 55 3.62 7.65 1.06
C PHE A 55 3.40 7.81 2.57
N GLU A 56 4.31 8.47 3.31
CA GLU A 56 4.02 8.93 4.67
C GLU A 56 2.84 9.92 4.70
N LEU A 57 2.72 10.77 3.67
CA LEU A 57 1.59 11.69 3.54
C LEU A 57 0.26 10.94 3.37
N PHE A 58 0.28 9.82 2.64
CA PHE A 58 -0.91 8.97 2.47
C PHE A 58 -1.36 8.37 3.80
N THR A 59 -0.45 7.78 4.56
CA THR A 59 -0.81 7.14 5.85
C THR A 59 -1.24 8.19 6.89
N THR A 60 -0.61 9.36 6.87
CA THR A 60 -1.01 10.52 7.68
C THR A 60 -2.42 11.00 7.30
N PHE A 61 -2.70 11.12 6.00
CA PHE A 61 -4.04 11.47 5.51
C PHE A 61 -5.10 10.46 6.00
N MET A 62 -4.83 9.16 5.91
CA MET A 62 -5.73 8.11 6.41
C MET A 62 -5.95 8.19 7.92
N ALA A 63 -4.93 8.58 8.68
CA ALA A 63 -5.06 8.78 10.13
C ALA A 63 -5.98 9.97 10.48
N TYR A 64 -6.01 11.02 9.67
CA TYR A 64 -6.86 12.20 9.90
C TYR A 64 -8.34 12.00 9.54
N ILE A 65 -8.66 11.03 8.68
CA ILE A 65 -10.06 10.78 8.27
C ILE A 65 -10.87 10.35 9.49
N THR A 66 -12.00 11.01 9.71
CA THR A 66 -12.99 10.66 10.73
C THR A 66 -14.08 9.75 10.18
N GLU A 67 -14.87 9.12 11.05
CA GLU A 67 -16.01 8.28 10.63
C GLU A 67 -17.10 9.09 9.90
N GLU A 68 -17.37 10.32 10.33
CA GLU A 68 -18.34 11.21 9.67
C GLU A 68 -17.88 11.60 8.24
N GLU A 69 -16.58 11.78 8.07
CA GLU A 69 -16.00 12.03 6.75
C GLU A 69 -16.03 10.77 5.89
N LEU A 70 -16.00 9.58 6.50
CA LEU A 70 -16.04 8.30 5.79
C LEU A 70 -17.37 8.05 5.06
N THR A 71 -18.47 8.62 5.53
CA THR A 71 -19.80 8.43 4.92
C THR A 71 -20.11 9.50 3.88
N SER A 72 -19.55 10.70 4.02
CA SER A 72 -19.81 11.86 3.15
C SER A 72 -18.89 11.96 1.93
N PHE A 73 -17.69 11.38 1.99
CA PHE A 73 -16.62 11.62 1.01
C PHE A 73 -16.52 10.53 -0.08
N TRP A 74 -16.95 9.31 0.20
CA TRP A 74 -16.43 8.12 -0.51
C TRP A 74 -17.38 7.63 -1.59
N GLY A 75 -17.20 8.17 -2.82
CA GLY A 75 -17.88 7.69 -4.01
C GLY A 75 -17.38 6.32 -4.50
N ARG A 76 -18.09 5.74 -5.50
CA ARG A 76 -17.79 4.41 -6.08
C ARG A 76 -16.32 4.24 -6.54
N PHE A 77 -15.70 5.31 -7.05
CA PHE A 77 -14.33 5.28 -7.60
C PHE A 77 -13.24 5.33 -6.53
N ALA A 78 -13.53 5.87 -5.34
CA ALA A 78 -12.55 5.96 -4.26
C ALA A 78 -12.13 4.58 -3.75
N ARG A 79 -12.98 3.55 -3.93
CA ARG A 79 -12.72 2.18 -3.46
C ARG A 79 -11.54 1.57 -4.20
N THR A 80 -11.59 1.63 -5.53
CA THR A 80 -10.52 1.09 -6.37
C THR A 80 -9.20 1.81 -6.13
N GLN A 81 -9.25 3.12 -5.92
CA GLN A 81 -8.06 3.92 -5.64
C GLN A 81 -7.48 3.60 -4.25
N LEU A 82 -8.30 3.40 -3.23
CA LEU A 82 -7.84 2.98 -1.91
C LEU A 82 -7.22 1.57 -1.94
N ILE A 83 -7.83 0.64 -2.69
CA ILE A 83 -7.24 -0.69 -2.94
C ILE A 83 -5.88 -0.55 -3.62
N LEU A 84 -5.76 0.30 -4.63
CA LEU A 84 -4.49 0.55 -5.32
C LEU A 84 -3.41 1.08 -4.35
N CYS A 85 -3.76 2.02 -3.47
CA CYS A 85 -2.84 2.56 -2.46
C CYS A 85 -2.41 1.49 -1.45
N GLY A 86 -3.36 0.69 -0.91
CA GLY A 86 -3.05 -0.41 0.00
C GLY A 86 -2.15 -1.47 -0.65
N ASN A 87 -2.40 -1.81 -1.91
CA ASN A 87 -1.56 -2.73 -2.67
C ASN A 87 -0.15 -2.17 -2.88
N PHE A 88 -0.04 -0.86 -3.06
CA PHE A 88 1.24 -0.21 -3.25
C PHE A 88 2.09 -0.22 -1.98
N LEU A 89 1.50 -0.07 -0.79
CA LEU A 89 2.22 -0.23 0.47
C LEU A 89 2.80 -1.63 0.63
N ILE A 90 2.03 -2.67 0.30
CA ILE A 90 2.51 -4.06 0.28
C ILE A 90 3.64 -4.21 -0.76
N TYR A 91 3.46 -3.62 -1.95
CA TYR A 91 4.47 -3.67 -3.01
C TYR A 91 5.78 -3.00 -2.59
N LEU A 92 5.75 -1.84 -1.94
CA LEU A 92 6.94 -1.16 -1.40
C LEU A 92 7.67 -2.05 -0.40
N PHE A 93 6.94 -2.70 0.52
CA PHE A 93 7.53 -3.65 1.47
C PHE A 93 8.20 -4.83 0.77
N LEU A 94 7.58 -5.41 -0.25
CA LEU A 94 8.16 -6.53 -1.02
C LEU A 94 9.42 -6.13 -1.81
N LEU A 95 9.53 -4.86 -2.21
CA LEU A 95 10.69 -4.32 -2.91
C LEU A 95 11.82 -3.91 -1.99
N ALA A 96 11.53 -3.58 -0.74
CA ALA A 96 12.54 -3.26 0.25
C ALA A 96 13.56 -4.41 0.40
N SER A 97 14.82 -4.03 0.59
CA SER A 97 15.97 -4.94 0.71
C SER A 97 16.97 -4.45 1.77
N ASP A 98 17.15 -3.13 1.88
CA ASP A 98 17.91 -2.52 2.97
C ASP A 98 17.05 -2.54 4.25
N PRO A 99 17.62 -2.86 5.43
CA PRO A 99 16.90 -2.87 6.69
C PRO A 99 16.11 -1.59 6.98
N ARG A 100 16.64 -0.42 6.61
CA ARG A 100 15.97 0.88 6.83
C ARG A 100 14.72 1.01 5.97
N ASP A 101 14.80 0.60 4.71
CA ASP A 101 13.65 0.63 3.79
C ASP A 101 12.58 -0.38 4.21
N ILE A 102 12.99 -1.54 4.74
CA ILE A 102 12.08 -2.56 5.27
C ILE A 102 11.32 -2.00 6.47
N GLU A 103 12.02 -1.38 7.42
CA GLU A 103 11.42 -0.75 8.60
C GLU A 103 10.47 0.38 8.21
N ALA A 104 10.88 1.26 7.29
CA ALA A 104 10.04 2.35 6.79
C ALA A 104 8.76 1.82 6.12
N ALA A 105 8.89 0.83 5.24
CA ALA A 105 7.74 0.21 4.57
C ALA A 105 6.79 -0.48 5.56
N TYR A 106 7.35 -1.19 6.55
CA TYR A 106 6.57 -1.83 7.61
C TYR A 106 5.79 -0.80 8.44
N ARG A 107 6.44 0.31 8.81
CA ARG A 107 5.81 1.39 9.58
C ARG A 107 4.64 2.03 8.83
N LEU A 108 4.77 2.20 7.50
CA LEU A 108 3.66 2.68 6.67
C LEU A 108 2.47 1.70 6.70
N LEU A 109 2.75 0.39 6.55
CA LEU A 109 1.72 -0.65 6.63
C LEU A 109 1.04 -0.67 7.99
N GLU A 110 1.79 -0.52 9.08
CA GLU A 110 1.27 -0.47 10.44
C GLU A 110 0.36 0.75 10.65
N LYS A 111 0.82 1.97 10.32
CA LYS A 111 0.02 3.21 10.42
C LYS A 111 -1.26 3.11 9.61
N PHE A 112 -1.18 2.55 8.40
CA PHE A 112 -2.33 2.35 7.54
C PHE A 112 -3.30 1.33 8.13
N HIS A 113 -2.79 0.19 8.62
CA HIS A 113 -3.58 -0.84 9.29
C HIS A 113 -4.33 -0.28 10.51
N GLN A 114 -3.66 0.46 11.38
CA GLN A 114 -4.29 1.11 12.54
C GLN A 114 -5.42 2.05 12.12
N SER A 115 -5.20 2.84 11.07
CA SER A 115 -6.23 3.75 10.53
C SER A 115 -7.43 2.97 9.97
N LEU A 116 -7.18 1.87 9.27
CA LEU A 116 -8.24 1.01 8.73
C LEU A 116 -9.05 0.30 9.82
N GLN A 117 -8.41 -0.20 10.87
CA GLN A 117 -9.12 -0.84 11.99
C GLN A 117 -10.00 0.17 12.74
N ARG A 118 -9.46 1.37 13.00
CA ARG A 118 -10.23 2.48 13.58
C ARG A 118 -11.46 2.81 12.73
N LEU A 119 -11.27 3.03 11.43
CA LEU A 119 -12.36 3.38 10.52
C LEU A 119 -13.33 2.22 10.25
N GLY A 120 -12.85 0.97 10.31
CA GLY A 120 -13.66 -0.24 10.11
C GLY A 120 -14.59 -0.56 11.28
N ALA A 121 -14.33 0.02 12.47
CA ALA A 121 -15.19 -0.10 13.64
C ALA A 121 -16.50 0.70 13.53
N THR A 122 -16.62 1.58 12.52
CA THR A 122 -17.81 2.41 12.30
C THR A 122 -19.09 1.60 12.15
N GLU A 123 -20.23 2.12 12.60
CA GLU A 123 -21.53 1.46 12.46
C GLU A 123 -22.11 1.54 11.04
N ASP A 124 -21.62 2.47 10.21
CA ASP A 124 -22.13 2.67 8.85
C ASP A 124 -21.81 1.49 7.91
N VAL A 125 -22.86 0.92 7.32
CA VAL A 125 -22.77 -0.27 6.46
C VAL A 125 -22.06 0.03 5.14
N ALA A 126 -22.29 1.21 4.55
CA ALA A 126 -21.69 1.57 3.26
C ALA A 126 -20.18 1.78 3.42
N ALA A 127 -19.76 2.45 4.49
CA ALA A 127 -18.38 2.63 4.90
C ALA A 127 -17.67 1.28 5.17
N LYS A 128 -18.32 0.37 5.91
CA LYS A 128 -17.81 -0.99 6.13
C LYS A 128 -17.58 -1.73 4.81
N VAL A 129 -18.59 -1.76 3.93
CA VAL A 129 -18.48 -2.43 2.62
C VAL A 129 -17.39 -1.77 1.74
N PHE A 130 -17.19 -0.47 1.90
CA PHE A 130 -16.15 0.28 1.22
C PHE A 130 -14.74 -0.11 1.66
N LEU A 131 -14.48 -0.16 2.97
CA LEU A 131 -13.14 -0.44 3.54
C LEU A 131 -12.76 -1.91 3.54
N ARG A 132 -13.75 -2.80 3.64
CA ARG A 132 -13.56 -4.25 3.84
C ARG A 132 -12.56 -4.90 2.87
N PRO A 133 -12.57 -4.62 1.55
CA PRO A 133 -11.59 -5.23 0.63
C PRO A 133 -10.14 -4.91 1.00
N VAL A 134 -9.88 -3.69 1.48
CA VAL A 134 -8.52 -3.24 1.83
C VAL A 134 -8.12 -3.76 3.20
N ILE A 135 -9.03 -3.72 4.18
CA ILE A 135 -8.84 -4.35 5.51
C ILE A 135 -8.41 -5.81 5.35
N LEU A 136 -9.22 -6.62 4.65
CA LEU A 136 -8.93 -8.05 4.48
C LEU A 136 -7.59 -8.31 3.81
N ARG A 137 -7.19 -7.43 2.88
CA ARG A 137 -5.92 -7.58 2.18
C ARG A 137 -4.71 -7.27 3.07
N ILE A 138 -4.81 -6.21 3.87
CA ILE A 138 -3.76 -5.82 4.81
C ILE A 138 -3.68 -6.85 5.95
N ASP A 139 -4.81 -7.30 6.49
CA ASP A 139 -4.88 -8.35 7.51
C ASP A 139 -4.25 -9.65 7.00
N SER A 140 -4.58 -10.06 5.76
CA SER A 140 -4.00 -11.24 5.13
C SER A 140 -2.48 -11.14 4.98
N PHE A 141 -1.96 -9.97 4.62
CA PHE A 141 -0.52 -9.73 4.58
C PHE A 141 0.12 -9.90 5.97
N PHE A 142 -0.44 -9.30 7.02
CA PHE A 142 0.11 -9.42 8.38
C PHE A 142 0.02 -10.85 8.93
N MET A 143 -1.06 -11.57 8.65
CA MET A 143 -1.18 -12.99 9.00
C MET A 143 -0.10 -13.82 8.31
N GLN A 144 0.06 -13.67 6.98
CA GLN A 144 1.08 -14.40 6.22
C GLN A 144 2.50 -14.05 6.68
N ALA A 145 2.79 -12.78 6.94
CA ALA A 145 4.09 -12.33 7.45
C ALA A 145 4.38 -12.95 8.83
N THR A 146 3.38 -12.99 9.71
CA THR A 146 3.49 -13.61 11.04
C THR A 146 3.74 -15.11 10.94
N GLU A 147 3.03 -15.81 10.05
CA GLU A 147 3.23 -17.25 9.84
C GLU A 147 4.61 -17.57 9.24
N LEU A 148 5.14 -16.73 8.34
CA LEU A 148 6.50 -16.86 7.83
C LEU A 148 7.57 -16.69 8.92
N ILE A 149 7.34 -15.80 9.89
CA ILE A 149 8.24 -15.58 11.03
C ILE A 149 8.18 -16.79 11.99
N LYS A 150 6.97 -17.27 12.32
CA LYS A 150 6.77 -18.43 13.21
C LYS A 150 7.34 -19.73 12.63
N HIS A 151 7.21 -19.92 11.32
CA HIS A 151 7.72 -21.09 10.59
C HIS A 151 9.14 -20.88 10.04
N GLY A 152 9.91 -19.95 10.62
CA GLY A 152 11.24 -19.54 10.17
C GLY A 152 12.12 -20.72 9.73
N ARG A 153 12.38 -20.76 8.41
CA ARG A 153 13.01 -21.84 7.59
C ARG A 153 12.01 -22.83 6.98
N THR A 154 11.53 -22.50 5.78
CA THR A 154 11.83 -23.18 4.48
C THR A 154 10.66 -22.92 3.53
N VAL A 155 10.65 -21.77 2.86
CA VAL A 155 9.98 -21.69 1.56
C VAL A 155 11.04 -21.25 0.57
N VAL A 156 11.70 -22.25 -0.02
CA VAL A 156 12.35 -22.05 -1.30
C VAL A 156 11.23 -21.66 -2.24
N LEU A 157 11.16 -20.37 -2.60
CA LEU A 157 10.36 -19.92 -3.73
C LEU A 157 10.98 -20.53 -4.97
N GLU A 158 10.64 -21.77 -5.27
CA GLU A 158 10.92 -22.37 -6.56
C GLU A 158 10.27 -21.45 -7.61
N PRO A 159 11.04 -20.98 -8.60
CA PRO A 159 10.46 -20.23 -9.70
C PRO A 159 9.45 -21.13 -10.42
N PRO A 160 8.34 -20.57 -10.94
CA PRO A 160 7.39 -21.36 -11.71
C PRO A 160 8.14 -22.05 -12.85
N VAL A 161 8.01 -23.37 -12.94
CA VAL A 161 8.51 -24.16 -14.06
C VAL A 161 7.85 -23.61 -15.32
N MET A 162 8.60 -22.84 -16.10
CA MET A 162 8.22 -22.55 -17.48
C MET A 162 8.43 -23.83 -18.27
N THR A 163 7.39 -24.65 -18.40
CA THR A 163 7.32 -25.66 -19.44
C THR A 163 7.27 -24.93 -20.77
N VAL A 164 8.43 -24.74 -21.39
CA VAL A 164 8.52 -24.36 -22.80
C VAL A 164 8.00 -25.57 -23.59
N PRO A 165 6.90 -25.45 -24.36
CA PRO A 165 6.51 -26.53 -25.25
C PRO A 165 7.62 -26.70 -26.30
N ARG A 166 8.23 -27.88 -26.32
CA ARG A 166 9.11 -28.29 -27.42
C ARG A 166 8.28 -28.25 -28.69
N GLY A 167 8.69 -27.40 -29.62
CA GLY A 167 8.21 -27.49 -31.01
C GLY A 167 8.59 -28.86 -31.55
N GLU A 168 7.58 -29.65 -31.89
CA GLU A 168 7.75 -30.83 -32.72
C GLU A 168 8.04 -30.34 -34.13
N SER A 169 9.13 -30.86 -34.70
CA SER A 169 9.55 -30.67 -36.09
C SER A 169 8.75 -31.55 -37.04
#